data_AF-A0A1V5VGA0-F1
#
_entry.id   AF-A0A1V5VGA0-F1
#
_cell.length_a   1.000
_cell.length_b   1.000
_cell.length_c   1.000
_cell.angle_alpha   90.00
_cell.angle_beta   90.00
_cell.angle_gamma   90.00
#
_symmetry.space_group_name_H-M   'P 1'
#
loop_
_entity.id
_entity.type
_entity.pdbx_description
1 polymer ?
#
loop_
_entity_poly.entity_id
_entity_poly.type
_entity_poly.pdbx_seq_one_letter_code
_entity_poly.pdbx_strand_id
1 'polypeptide(L)'
;MQSSIGIVLFLVGLFHLDRDRTLADVYKIFGFVTVLGGAYVLSFKSYIKTGHAGNSKLFLSADLALLLIAFVMFSLLAAKKYFSEKPRMFLLTGISAAILANLFVLVYQQQVTASTVVMNLLIVFFAVISVFYGVELQNRKIFNSGILIFILFIVTRYFDIFWELKEKSWFFIGGGLLMIIGGAYLEKTRRGVIEKWAAK
;
A
#
# COMPACT_ATOMS: atom_id res chain seq x y z
N MET A 1 0.57 -14.33 -3.70
CA MET A 1 1.63 -14.85 -2.79
C MET A 1 2.52 -13.74 -2.23
N GLN A 2 3.14 -12.90 -3.07
CA GLN A 2 4.12 -11.91 -2.60
C GLN A 2 3.54 -10.89 -1.60
N SER A 3 2.33 -10.38 -1.84
CA SER A 3 1.65 -9.42 -0.95
C SER A 3 1.12 -10.06 0.34
N SER A 4 0.57 -11.28 0.29
CA SER A 4 -0.01 -11.97 1.46
C SER A 4 1.03 -12.29 2.53
N ILE A 5 2.26 -12.64 2.14
CA ILE A 5 3.39 -12.81 3.07
C ILE A 5 3.65 -11.51 3.84
N GLY A 6 3.60 -10.37 3.15
CA GLY A 6 3.75 -9.06 3.77
C GLY A 6 2.70 -8.77 4.84
N ILE A 7 1.44 -9.18 4.61
CA ILE A 7 0.36 -9.01 5.59
C ILE A 7 0.66 -9.83 6.85
N VAL A 8 1.05 -11.09 6.69
CA VAL A 8 1.40 -11.97 7.82
C VAL A 8 2.59 -11.40 8.59
N LEU A 9 3.67 -10.97 7.92
CA LEU A 9 4.83 -10.35 8.56
C LEU A 9 4.42 -9.08 9.35
N PHE A 10 3.56 -8.25 8.78
CA PHE A 10 3.07 -7.06 9.46
C PHE A 10 2.30 -7.41 10.74
N LEU A 11 1.42 -8.41 10.66
CA LEU A 11 0.64 -8.91 11.81
C LEU A 11 1.54 -9.54 12.87
N VAL A 12 2.54 -10.32 12.48
CA VAL A 12 3.55 -10.87 13.41
C VAL A 12 4.25 -9.73 14.16
N GLY A 13 4.58 -8.64 13.49
CA GLY A 13 5.14 -7.44 14.11
C GLY A 13 4.21 -6.84 15.17
N LEU A 14 2.89 -6.82 14.94
CA LEU A 14 1.92 -6.35 15.94
C LEU A 14 1.85 -7.23 17.19
N PHE A 15 1.96 -8.56 17.04
CA PHE A 15 2.00 -9.48 18.18
C PHE A 15 3.28 -9.35 19.02
N HIS A 16 4.38 -8.91 18.42
CA HIS A 16 5.66 -8.74 19.12
C HIS A 16 5.80 -7.40 19.84
N LEU A 17 4.85 -6.48 19.68
CA LEU A 17 4.96 -5.13 20.23
C LEU A 17 5.13 -5.11 21.75
N ASP A 18 4.50 -6.05 22.45
CA ASP A 18 4.56 -6.17 23.91
C ASP A 18 5.85 -6.85 24.41
N ARG A 19 6.55 -7.60 23.54
CA ARG A 19 7.73 -8.39 23.90
C ARG A 19 9.05 -7.72 23.50
N ASP A 20 9.14 -7.26 22.26
CA ASP A 20 10.32 -6.60 21.71
C ASP A 20 9.92 -5.57 20.65
N ARG A 21 10.01 -4.29 21.01
CA ARG A 21 9.62 -3.17 20.13
C ARG A 21 10.52 -3.04 18.90
N THR A 22 11.82 -3.30 19.05
CA THR A 22 12.77 -3.17 17.94
C THR A 22 12.47 -4.21 16.87
N LEU A 23 12.26 -5.45 17.31
CA LEU A 23 11.91 -6.54 16.41
C LEU A 23 10.52 -6.34 15.77
N ALA A 24 9.55 -5.87 16.55
CA ALA A 24 8.21 -5.53 16.06
C ALA A 24 8.25 -4.48 14.95
N ASP A 25 9.05 -3.42 15.12
CA ASP A 25 9.19 -2.36 14.12
C ASP A 25 9.82 -2.87 12.82
N VAL A 26 10.83 -3.73 12.90
CA VAL A 26 11.42 -4.39 11.72
C VAL A 26 10.37 -5.17 10.95
N TYR A 27 9.62 -6.06 11.62
CA TYR A 27 8.58 -6.86 10.96
C TYR A 27 7.47 -6.00 10.33
N LYS A 28 7.03 -4.93 11.01
CA LYS A 28 6.03 -4.01 10.45
C LYS A 28 6.53 -3.30 9.20
N ILE A 29 7.77 -2.80 9.21
CA ILE A 29 8.34 -2.11 8.05
C ILE A 29 8.49 -3.07 6.87
N PHE A 30 9.10 -4.23 7.08
CA PHE A 30 9.26 -5.24 6.04
C PHE A 30 7.93 -5.75 5.52
N GLY A 31 6.98 -6.03 6.41
CA GLY A 31 5.62 -6.44 6.03
C GLY A 31 4.94 -5.39 5.17
N PHE A 32 4.94 -4.13 5.58
CA PHE A 32 4.33 -3.02 4.84
C PHE A 32 4.96 -2.82 3.46
N VAL A 33 6.30 -2.80 3.39
CA VAL A 33 7.03 -2.68 2.12
C VAL A 33 6.72 -3.85 1.20
N THR A 34 6.60 -5.07 1.74
CA THR A 34 6.28 -6.27 0.95
C THR A 34 4.83 -6.23 0.43
N VAL A 35 3.87 -5.79 1.24
CA VAL A 35 2.48 -5.59 0.80
C VAL A 35 2.43 -4.55 -0.32
N LEU A 36 3.07 -3.40 -0.13
CA LEU A 36 3.12 -2.33 -1.13
C LEU A 36 3.82 -2.77 -2.40
N GLY A 37 4.97 -3.44 -2.29
CA GLY A 37 5.72 -3.95 -3.44
C GLY A 37 4.90 -4.97 -4.23
N GLY A 38 4.25 -5.91 -3.53
CA GLY A 38 3.36 -6.89 -4.16
C GLY A 38 2.17 -6.23 -4.85
N ALA A 39 1.48 -5.30 -4.17
CA ALA A 39 0.38 -4.54 -4.76
C ALA A 39 0.84 -3.72 -5.98
N TYR A 40 2.01 -3.10 -5.89
CA TYR A 40 2.62 -2.32 -6.96
C TYR A 40 2.93 -3.19 -8.18
N VAL A 41 3.56 -4.34 -8.02
CA VAL A 41 3.80 -5.28 -9.14
C VAL A 41 2.49 -5.75 -9.77
N LEU A 42 1.49 -6.12 -8.95
CA LEU A 42 0.17 -6.54 -9.42
C LEU A 42 -0.67 -5.41 -10.02
N SER A 43 -0.29 -4.15 -9.81
CA SER A 43 -0.99 -3.01 -10.39
C SER A 43 -0.66 -2.77 -11.87
N PHE A 44 0.29 -3.53 -12.45
CA PHE A 44 0.58 -3.51 -13.89
C PHE A 44 -0.14 -4.63 -14.64
N LYS A 45 -0.95 -4.24 -15.64
CA LYS A 45 -1.74 -5.17 -16.47
C LYS A 45 -0.86 -6.19 -17.19
N SER A 46 0.30 -5.77 -17.69
CA SER A 46 1.27 -6.61 -18.40
C SER A 46 1.79 -7.76 -17.54
N TYR A 47 1.96 -7.53 -16.24
CA TYR A 47 2.43 -8.55 -15.31
C TYR A 47 1.37 -9.64 -15.07
N ILE A 48 0.11 -9.27 -14.89
CA ILE A 48 -0.98 -10.23 -14.71
C ILE A 48 -1.23 -11.01 -16.02
N LYS A 49 -1.21 -10.33 -17.18
CA LYS A 49 -1.51 -10.94 -18.49
C LYS A 49 -0.51 -12.03 -18.91
N THR A 50 0.74 -11.93 -18.49
CA THR A 50 1.78 -12.92 -18.83
C THR A 50 1.69 -14.22 -18.03
N GLY A 51 0.68 -14.39 -17.17
CA GLY A 51 0.44 -15.66 -16.46
C GLY A 51 1.42 -15.95 -15.32
N HIS A 52 2.31 -15.02 -14.99
CA HIS A 52 3.19 -15.09 -13.82
C HIS A 52 2.42 -14.96 -12.49
N ALA A 53 1.14 -14.57 -12.56
CA ALA A 53 0.19 -14.65 -11.47
C ALA A 53 -0.27 -16.10 -11.26
N GLY A 54 0.59 -16.94 -10.69
CA GLY A 54 0.17 -18.11 -9.90
C GLY A 54 -0.69 -19.17 -10.60
N ASN A 55 -0.32 -19.59 -11.82
CA ASN A 55 -1.08 -20.65 -12.52
C ASN A 55 -0.84 -22.07 -11.98
N SER A 56 0.00 -22.25 -10.94
CA SER A 56 0.17 -23.54 -10.28
C SER A 56 -0.77 -23.63 -9.08
N LYS A 57 -1.48 -24.77 -8.95
CA LYS A 57 -2.40 -25.05 -7.83
C LYS A 57 -1.71 -24.89 -6.46
N LEU A 58 -0.41 -25.15 -6.40
CA LEU A 58 0.41 -25.02 -5.19
C LEU A 58 0.62 -23.57 -4.77
N PHE A 59 0.83 -22.65 -5.72
CA PHE A 59 0.92 -21.22 -5.40
C PHE A 59 -0.40 -20.65 -4.91
N LEU A 60 -1.52 -21.11 -5.47
CA LEU A 60 -2.86 -20.70 -5.06
C LEU A 60 -3.21 -21.18 -3.65
N SER A 61 -2.95 -22.46 -3.35
CA SER A 61 -3.23 -23.01 -2.01
C SER A 61 -2.34 -22.37 -0.94
N ALA A 62 -1.07 -22.10 -1.25
CA ALA A 62 -0.17 -21.40 -0.35
C ALA A 62 -0.64 -19.96 -0.07
N ASP A 63 -1.08 -19.23 -1.09
CA ASP A 63 -1.57 -17.86 -0.93
C ASP A 63 -2.87 -17.81 -0.11
N LEU A 64 -3.78 -18.75 -0.36
CA LEU A 64 -5.00 -18.90 0.43
C LEU A 64 -4.68 -19.23 1.89
N ALA A 65 -3.76 -20.15 2.15
CA ALA A 65 -3.33 -20.50 3.50
C ALA A 65 -2.75 -19.29 4.24
N LEU A 66 -1.92 -18.48 3.58
CA LEU A 66 -1.37 -17.25 4.15
C LEU A 66 -2.46 -16.22 4.47
N LEU A 67 -3.45 -16.05 3.60
CA LEU A 67 -4.58 -15.16 3.86
C LEU A 67 -5.45 -15.65 5.02
N LEU A 68 -5.65 -16.97 5.15
CA LEU A 68 -6.35 -17.56 6.30
C LEU A 68 -5.59 -17.31 7.60
N ILE A 69 -4.26 -17.50 7.60
CA ILE A 69 -3.41 -17.19 8.75
C ILE A 69 -3.51 -15.70 9.10
N ALA A 70 -3.42 -14.81 8.10
CA ALA A 70 -3.55 -13.38 8.30
C ALA A 70 -4.93 -13.01 8.88
N PHE A 71 -6.00 -13.62 8.39
CA PHE A 71 -7.35 -13.40 8.89
C PHE A 71 -7.49 -13.84 10.35
N VAL A 72 -7.01 -15.04 10.71
CA VAL A 72 -7.04 -15.53 12.09
C VAL A 72 -6.24 -14.61 13.02
N MET A 73 -5.03 -14.23 12.63
CA MET A 73 -4.18 -13.31 13.41
C MET A 73 -4.86 -11.94 13.59
N PHE A 74 -5.47 -11.41 12.53
CA PHE A 74 -6.21 -10.16 12.57
C PHE A 74 -7.43 -10.25 13.50
N SER A 75 -8.22 -11.33 13.42
CA SER A 75 -9.35 -11.58 14.31
C SER A 75 -8.93 -11.68 15.78
N LEU A 76 -7.79 -12.33 16.07
CA LEU A 76 -7.25 -12.41 17.43
C LEU A 76 -6.84 -11.05 17.98
N LEU A 77 -6.20 -10.19 17.18
CA LEU A 77 -5.87 -8.82 17.57
C LEU A 77 -7.13 -7.96 17.80
N ALA A 78 -8.13 -8.10 16.94
CA ALA A 78 -9.41 -7.42 17.08
C ALA A 78 -10.15 -7.88 18.36
N ALA A 79 -10.18 -9.18 18.64
CA ALA A 79 -10.78 -9.75 19.86
C ALA A 79 -10.09 -9.25 21.14
N LYS A 80 -8.77 -9.03 21.10
CA LYS A 80 -7.99 -8.41 22.18
C LYS A 80 -8.23 -6.89 22.34
N LYS A 81 -9.15 -6.30 21.58
CA LYS A 81 -9.42 -4.85 21.56
C LYS A 81 -8.18 -4.01 21.22
N TYR A 82 -7.21 -4.59 20.51
CA TYR A 82 -5.98 -3.90 20.15
C TYR A 82 -6.23 -2.62 19.34
N PHE A 83 -7.31 -2.58 18.55
CA PHE A 83 -7.67 -1.48 17.66
C PHE A 83 -8.64 -0.46 18.26
N SER A 84 -8.90 -0.49 19.57
CA SER A 84 -9.87 0.42 20.21
C SER A 84 -9.41 1.88 20.29
N GLU A 85 -8.11 2.14 20.16
CA GLU A 85 -7.59 3.51 20.09
C GLU A 85 -7.77 4.10 18.68
N LYS A 86 -8.20 5.37 18.58
CA LYS A 86 -8.36 6.10 17.31
C LYS A 86 -7.19 5.94 16.32
N PRO A 87 -5.92 6.15 16.72
CA PRO A 87 -4.79 5.98 15.79
C PRO A 87 -4.69 4.54 15.26
N ARG A 88 -5.05 3.53 16.07
CA ARG A 88 -4.96 2.13 15.65
C ARG A 88 -6.08 1.72 14.70
N MET A 89 -7.18 2.47 14.63
CA MET A 89 -8.24 2.24 13.61
C MET A 89 -7.72 2.44 12.18
N PHE A 90 -6.73 3.31 11.97
CA PHE A 90 -6.07 3.43 10.66
C PHE A 90 -5.30 2.16 10.29
N LEU A 91 -4.67 1.49 11.27
CA LEU A 91 -4.02 0.20 11.03
C LEU A 91 -5.04 -0.90 10.71
N LEU A 92 -6.15 -0.95 11.46
CA LEU A 92 -7.24 -1.89 11.23
C LEU A 92 -7.77 -1.78 9.79
N THR A 93 -8.09 -0.56 9.37
CA THR A 93 -8.63 -0.28 8.02
C THR A 93 -7.59 -0.58 6.93
N GLY A 94 -6.32 -0.24 7.15
CA GLY A 94 -5.21 -0.60 6.27
C GLY A 94 -5.08 -2.11 6.04
N ILE A 95 -5.01 -2.89 7.13
CA ILE A 95 -4.88 -4.36 7.07
C ILE A 95 -6.13 -4.99 6.42
N SER A 96 -7.32 -4.50 6.78
CA SER A 96 -8.58 -5.01 6.21
C SER A 96 -8.64 -4.80 4.70
N ALA A 97 -8.28 -3.60 4.23
CA ALA A 97 -8.20 -3.31 2.80
C ALA A 97 -7.19 -4.21 2.10
N ALA A 98 -6.03 -4.46 2.71
CA ALA A 98 -5.01 -5.37 2.18
C ALA A 98 -5.55 -6.79 1.99
N ILE A 99 -6.19 -7.35 3.03
CA ILE A 99 -6.74 -8.71 3.00
C ILE A 99 -7.83 -8.80 1.94
N LEU A 100 -8.78 -7.86 1.92
CA LEU A 100 -9.89 -7.86 0.95
C LEU A 100 -9.42 -7.71 -0.49
N ALA A 101 -8.46 -6.82 -0.77
CA ALA A 101 -7.91 -6.64 -2.10
C ALA A 101 -7.18 -7.91 -2.59
N ASN A 102 -6.40 -8.56 -1.72
CA ASN A 102 -5.73 -9.82 -2.06
C ASN A 102 -6.72 -10.96 -2.27
N LEU A 103 -7.75 -11.06 -1.43
CA LEU A 103 -8.81 -12.04 -1.60
C LEU A 103 -9.57 -11.83 -2.92
N PHE A 104 -9.87 -10.58 -3.27
CA PHE A 104 -10.51 -10.25 -4.54
C PHE A 104 -9.67 -10.72 -5.74
N VAL A 105 -8.38 -10.40 -5.75
CA VAL A 105 -7.49 -10.83 -6.84
C VAL A 105 -7.35 -12.35 -6.89
N LEU A 106 -7.34 -13.03 -5.75
CA LEU A 106 -7.28 -14.49 -5.67
C LEU A 106 -8.56 -15.15 -6.19
N VAL A 107 -9.74 -14.58 -5.94
CA VAL A 107 -11.03 -15.11 -6.39
C VAL A 107 -11.27 -14.79 -7.88
N TYR A 108 -10.92 -13.59 -8.33
CA TYR A 108 -11.20 -13.08 -9.67
C TYR A 108 -9.96 -13.03 -10.58
N GLN A 109 -9.14 -14.08 -10.55
CA GLN A 109 -7.87 -14.16 -11.30
C GLN A 109 -8.03 -13.91 -12.81
N GLN A 110 -9.15 -14.35 -13.39
CA GLN A 110 -9.43 -14.19 -14.82
C GLN A 110 -9.79 -12.74 -15.19
N GLN A 111 -10.22 -11.93 -14.22
CA GLN A 111 -10.60 -10.52 -14.43
C GLN A 111 -9.37 -9.62 -14.24
N VAL A 112 -8.46 -9.67 -15.21
CA VAL A 112 -7.19 -8.95 -15.20
C VAL A 112 -7.39 -7.45 -14.94
N THR A 113 -8.32 -6.82 -15.66
CA THR A 113 -8.59 -5.37 -15.51
C THR A 113 -9.10 -5.03 -14.12
N ALA A 114 -10.06 -5.80 -13.59
CA ALA A 114 -10.61 -5.54 -12.26
C ALA A 114 -9.55 -5.70 -11.16
N SER A 115 -8.76 -6.78 -11.25
CA SER A 115 -7.65 -7.04 -10.32
C SER A 115 -6.60 -5.93 -10.33
N THR A 116 -6.26 -5.44 -11.53
CA THR A 116 -5.35 -4.30 -11.72
C THR A 116 -5.91 -3.04 -11.05
N VAL A 117 -7.19 -2.72 -11.28
CA VAL A 117 -7.85 -1.55 -10.68
C VAL A 117 -7.87 -1.66 -9.15
N VAL A 118 -8.23 -2.81 -8.59
CA VAL A 118 -8.25 -3.04 -7.13
C VAL A 118 -6.88 -2.82 -6.50
N MET A 119 -5.81 -3.30 -7.14
CA MET A 119 -4.45 -3.09 -6.62
C MET A 119 -3.99 -1.63 -6.73
N ASN A 120 -4.37 -0.92 -7.80
CA ASN A 120 -4.12 0.52 -7.90
C ASN A 120 -4.86 1.30 -6.80
N LEU A 121 -6.14 0.97 -6.56
CA LEU A 121 -6.94 1.57 -5.49
C LEU A 121 -6.33 1.29 -4.12
N LEU A 122 -5.80 0.08 -3.89
CA LEU A 122 -5.12 -0.28 -2.65
C LEU A 122 -3.87 0.58 -2.40
N ILE A 123 -3.07 0.84 -3.43
CA ILE A 123 -1.86 1.69 -3.31
C ILE A 123 -2.25 3.13 -2.98
N VAL A 124 -3.24 3.68 -3.70
CA VAL A 124 -3.76 5.02 -3.42
C VAL A 124 -4.33 5.10 -2.01
N PHE A 125 -5.09 4.08 -1.60
CA PHE A 125 -5.62 3.96 -0.24
C PHE A 125 -4.50 3.97 0.80
N PHE A 126 -3.41 3.23 0.59
CA PHE A 126 -2.27 3.24 1.49
C PHE A 126 -1.51 4.57 1.52
N ALA A 127 -1.39 5.27 0.40
CA ALA A 127 -0.83 6.62 0.40
C ALA A 127 -1.68 7.56 1.26
N VAL A 128 -2.99 7.58 1.02
CA VAL A 128 -3.95 8.45 1.73
C VAL A 128 -3.98 8.14 3.23
N ILE A 129 -4.10 6.85 3.59
CA ILE A 129 -4.17 6.45 4.99
C ILE A 129 -2.87 6.77 5.73
N SER A 130 -1.71 6.63 5.07
CA SER A 130 -0.41 6.98 5.67
C SER A 130 -0.27 8.48 5.91
N VAL A 131 -0.81 9.31 5.00
CA VAL A 131 -0.86 10.76 5.21
C VAL A 131 -1.71 11.11 6.43
N PHE A 132 -2.95 10.63 6.49
CA PHE A 132 -3.85 10.91 7.62
C PHE A 132 -3.34 10.34 8.94
N TYR A 133 -2.83 9.11 8.92
CA TYR A 133 -2.25 8.46 10.09
C TYR A 133 -1.00 9.20 10.58
N GLY A 134 -0.16 9.69 9.67
CA GLY A 134 0.98 10.52 9.99
C GLY A 134 0.58 11.87 10.61
N VAL A 135 -0.53 12.46 10.19
CA VAL A 135 -1.07 13.69 10.78
C VAL A 135 -1.59 13.43 12.20
N GLU A 136 -2.38 12.38 12.40
CA GLU A 136 -2.93 12.03 13.72
C GLU A 136 -1.82 11.74 14.74
N LEU A 137 -0.76 11.04 14.31
CA LEU A 137 0.39 10.73 15.15
C LEU A 137 1.44 11.85 15.24
N GLN A 138 1.25 12.97 14.52
CA GLN A 138 2.27 14.02 14.34
C GLN A 138 3.64 13.46 13.91
N ASN A 139 3.64 12.36 13.16
CA ASN A 139 4.85 11.64 12.77
C ASN A 139 5.23 11.97 11.33
N ARG A 140 6.25 12.83 11.19
CA ARG A 140 6.81 13.26 9.90
C ARG A 140 7.22 12.10 8.99
N LYS A 141 7.75 11.00 9.55
CA LYS A 141 8.21 9.85 8.75
C LYS A 141 7.04 9.14 8.08
N ILE A 142 5.98 8.88 8.83
CA ILE A 142 4.77 8.20 8.32
C ILE A 142 4.08 9.10 7.28
N PHE A 143 3.90 10.38 7.58
CA PHE A 143 3.35 11.36 6.63
C PHE A 143 4.14 11.40 5.31
N ASN A 144 5.47 11.53 5.39
CA ASN A 144 6.32 11.58 4.20
C ASN A 144 6.29 10.26 3.42
N SER A 145 6.17 9.10 4.08
CA SER A 145 6.01 7.82 3.39
C SER A 145 4.72 7.78 2.55
N GLY A 146 3.62 8.31 3.05
CA GLY A 146 2.36 8.41 2.29
C GLY A 146 2.50 9.28 1.04
N ILE A 147 3.16 10.44 1.18
CA ILE A 147 3.50 11.31 0.04
C ILE A 147 4.40 10.57 -0.96
N LEU A 148 5.44 9.87 -0.49
CA LEU A 148 6.36 9.16 -1.35
C LEU A 148 5.65 8.06 -2.16
N ILE A 149 4.79 7.26 -1.50
CA ILE A 149 3.98 6.23 -2.17
C ILE A 149 3.11 6.87 -3.26
N PHE A 150 2.46 7.99 -2.97
CA PHE A 150 1.62 8.71 -3.92
C PHE A 150 2.41 9.22 -5.13
N ILE A 151 3.57 9.83 -4.89
CA ILE A 151 4.44 10.34 -5.96
C ILE A 151 4.90 9.18 -6.85
N LEU A 152 5.43 8.11 -6.25
CA LEU A 152 5.85 6.93 -7.01
C LEU A 152 4.70 6.35 -7.84
N PHE A 153 3.51 6.25 -7.25
CA PHE A 153 2.31 5.80 -7.97
C PHE A 153 1.98 6.69 -9.17
N ILE A 154 1.91 8.02 -9.00
CA ILE A 154 1.61 8.94 -10.11
C ILE A 154 2.67 8.85 -11.20
N VAL A 155 3.95 8.93 -10.82
CA VAL A 155 5.05 8.94 -11.80
C VAL A 155 5.00 7.66 -12.62
N THR A 156 4.85 6.51 -11.97
CA THR A 156 4.88 5.21 -12.65
C THR A 156 3.67 5.01 -13.56
N ARG A 157 2.46 5.44 -13.13
CA ARG A 157 1.25 5.43 -13.98
C ARG A 157 1.33 6.42 -15.12
N TYR A 158 1.98 7.56 -14.89
CA TYR A 158 2.26 8.54 -15.92
C TYR A 158 3.15 7.93 -17.02
N PHE A 159 4.25 7.26 -16.66
CA PHE A 159 5.05 6.53 -17.65
C PHE A 159 4.24 5.42 -18.33
N ASP A 160 3.52 4.58 -17.58
CA ASP A 160 2.74 3.46 -18.12
C ASP A 160 1.71 3.90 -19.20
N ILE A 161 0.93 4.96 -18.93
CA ILE A 161 -0.10 5.45 -19.86
C ILE A 161 0.52 6.11 -21.09
N PHE A 162 1.55 6.93 -20.88
CA PHE A 162 2.07 7.76 -21.96
C PHE A 162 3.19 7.08 -22.77
N TRP A 163 3.77 5.99 -22.27
CA TRP A 163 4.74 5.19 -23.03
C TRP A 163 4.08 4.52 -24.25
N GLU A 164 2.78 4.27 -24.20
CA GLU A 164 1.99 3.76 -25.33
C GLU A 164 1.62 4.84 -26.35
N LEU A 165 1.77 6.14 -26.02
CA LEU A 165 1.49 7.24 -26.94
C LEU A 165 2.67 7.43 -27.91
N LYS A 166 2.38 7.24 -29.20
CA LYS A 166 3.37 7.22 -30.30
C LYS A 166 4.15 8.52 -30.48
N GLU A 167 3.61 9.65 -30.01
CA GLU A 167 4.22 10.98 -30.11
C GLU A 167 4.89 11.39 -28.79
N LYS A 168 6.18 11.07 -28.67
CA LYS A 168 7.01 11.31 -27.48
C LYS A 168 7.02 12.78 -27.00
N SER A 169 6.68 13.75 -27.84
CA SER A 169 6.70 15.18 -27.51
C SER A 169 5.57 15.59 -26.54
N TRP A 170 4.36 15.04 -26.69
CA TRP A 170 3.24 15.33 -25.79
C TRP A 170 3.47 14.78 -24.38
N PHE A 171 4.18 13.66 -24.28
CA PHE A 171 4.64 13.10 -23.02
C PHE A 171 5.56 14.08 -22.25
N PHE A 172 6.54 14.68 -22.92
CA PHE A 172 7.43 15.63 -22.24
C PHE A 172 6.70 16.89 -21.75
N ILE A 173 5.76 17.42 -22.54
CA ILE A 173 5.02 18.64 -22.19
C ILE A 173 4.04 18.37 -21.05
N GLY A 174 3.21 17.34 -21.17
CA GLY A 174 2.22 17.00 -20.15
C GLY A 174 2.86 16.58 -18.83
N GLY A 175 3.94 15.79 -18.89
CA GLY A 175 4.61 15.23 -17.72
C GLY A 175 5.41 16.27 -16.95
N GLY A 176 6.14 17.11 -17.69
CA GLY A 176 6.85 18.25 -17.10
C GLY A 176 5.88 19.18 -16.36
N LEU A 177 4.76 19.53 -17.00
CA LEU A 177 3.76 20.42 -16.40
C LEU A 177 3.12 19.80 -15.14
N LEU A 178 2.74 18.52 -15.20
CA LEU A 178 2.13 17.82 -14.08
C LEU A 178 3.11 17.68 -12.91
N MET A 179 4.38 17.35 -13.16
CA MET A 179 5.41 17.28 -12.11
C MET A 179 5.66 18.63 -11.44
N ILE A 180 5.74 19.72 -12.22
CA ILE A 180 5.96 21.06 -11.68
C ILE A 180 4.78 21.49 -10.81
N ILE A 181 3.55 21.39 -11.34
CA ILE A 181 2.34 21.80 -10.62
C ILE A 181 2.11 20.92 -9.40
N GLY A 182 2.17 19.60 -9.57
CA GLY A 182 1.97 18.63 -8.49
C GLY A 182 3.01 18.77 -7.38
N GLY A 183 4.29 18.88 -7.75
CA GLY A 183 5.39 19.10 -6.81
C GLY A 183 5.25 20.40 -6.01
N ALA A 184 4.93 21.51 -6.68
CA ALA A 184 4.72 22.79 -6.03
C ALA A 184 3.52 22.77 -5.06
N TYR A 185 2.42 22.13 -5.44
CA TYR A 185 1.23 22.01 -4.59
C TYR A 185 1.47 21.12 -3.35
N LEU A 186 2.13 19.97 -3.55
CA LEU A 186 2.51 19.05 -2.46
C LEU A 186 3.47 19.73 -1.49
N GLU A 187 4.46 20.46 -1.99
CA GLU A 187 5.42 21.18 -1.16
C GLU A 187 4.76 22.27 -0.32
N LYS A 188 3.86 23.05 -0.92
CA LYS A 188 3.08 24.08 -0.20
C LYS A 188 2.25 23.48 0.92
N THR A 189 1.56 22.37 0.64
CA THR A 189 0.73 21.67 1.62
C THR A 189 1.57 21.09 2.76
N ARG A 190 2.71 20.47 2.44
CA ARG A 190 3.65 19.94 3.43
C ARG A 190 4.16 21.03 4.36
N ARG A 191 4.60 22.19 3.83
CA ARG A 191 5.09 23.30 4.65
C ARG A 191 4.04 23.81 5.62
N GLY A 192 2.82 24.03 5.14
CA GLY A 192 1.72 24.51 5.99
C GLY A 192 1.34 23.54 7.12
N VAL A 193 1.47 22.22 6.91
CA VAL A 193 1.25 21.23 7.98
C VAL A 193 2.41 21.21 8.97
N ILE A 194 3.65 21.25 8.50
CA ILE A 194 4.85 21.22 9.36
C ILE A 194 4.96 22.49 10.21
N GLU A 195 4.68 23.66 9.64
CA GLU A 195 4.68 24.95 10.36
C GLU A 195 3.66 24.95 11.51
N LYS A 196 2.46 24.41 11.29
CA LYS A 196 1.45 24.25 12.35
C LYS A 196 1.90 23.35 13.50
N TRP A 197 2.78 22.37 13.23
CA TRP A 197 3.34 21.53 14.27
C TRP A 197 4.49 22.19 15.03
N ALA A 198 5.21 23.12 14.42
CA ALA A 198 6.30 23.84 15.07
C ALA A 198 5.81 25.03 15.94
N ALA A 199 4.60 25.53 15.67
CA ALA A 199 3.98 26.65 16.39
C ALA A 199 3.19 26.23 17.65
N LYS A 200 3.22 24.95 18.02
CA LYS A 200 2.52 24.38 19.18
C LYS A 200 3.51 23.70 20.11
#